data_AF-A0A8D6U5T7-F1
#
_entry.id   AF-A0A8D6U5T7-F1
#
_cell.length_a   1.000
_cell.length_b   1.000
_cell.length_c   1.000
_cell.angle_alpha   90.00
_cell.angle_beta   90.00
_cell.angle_gamma   90.00
#
_symmetry.space_group_name_H-M   'P 1'
#
loop_
_entity.id
_entity.type
_entity.pdbx_description
1 polymer ?
#
loop_
_entity_poly.entity_id
_entity_poly.type
_entity_poly.pdbx_seq_one_letter_code
_entity_poly.pdbx_strand_id
1 'polypeptide(L)'
;MKKRYSKEFKETLIAFYHSGQSVTQLSKEYDVAPATIYKWIDLYSKSNEISVSKADFLELKRQLAKVKEERDILKKVLTIFAEKKK
;
A
#
# COMPACT_ATOMS: atom_id res chain seq x y z
N MET A 1 -35.07 5.03 7.46
CA MET A 1 -34.59 4.77 6.08
C MET A 1 -33.08 4.55 6.10
N LYS A 2 -32.53 3.59 5.35
CA LYS A 2 -31.07 3.41 5.23
C LYS A 2 -30.52 4.50 4.29
N LYS A 3 -29.66 5.40 4.78
CA LYS A 3 -28.87 6.29 3.92
C LYS A 3 -28.04 5.40 2.97
N ARG A 4 -28.25 5.51 1.65
CA ARG A 4 -27.47 4.81 0.63
C ARG A 4 -26.37 5.75 0.15
N TYR A 5 -25.12 5.36 0.37
CA TYR A 5 -23.95 6.06 -0.14
C TYR A 5 -23.49 5.41 -1.45
N SER A 6 -23.10 6.24 -2.42
CA SER A 6 -22.57 5.78 -3.70
C SER A 6 -21.23 5.06 -3.51
N LYS A 7 -20.78 4.33 -4.54
CA LYS A 7 -19.50 3.63 -4.48
C LYS A 7 -18.33 4.63 -4.47
N GLU A 8 -18.40 5.65 -5.32
CA GLU A 8 -17.36 6.69 -5.42
C GLU A 8 -17.19 7.41 -4.08
N PHE A 9 -18.31 7.74 -3.42
CA PHE A 9 -18.26 8.41 -2.13
C PHE A 9 -17.53 7.60 -1.06
N LYS A 10 -17.77 6.28 -1.01
CA LYS A 10 -17.10 5.39 -0.05
C LYS A 10 -15.60 5.30 -0.35
N GLU A 11 -15.24 5.16 -1.62
CA GLU A 11 -13.84 5.09 -2.06
C GLU A 11 -13.07 6.36 -1.72
N THR A 12 -13.67 7.54 -1.96
CA THR A 12 -13.08 8.83 -1.58
C THR A 12 -12.84 8.93 -0.07
N LEU A 13 -13.83 8.53 0.75
CA LEU A 13 -13.71 8.58 2.20
C LEU A 13 -12.60 7.65 2.74
N ILE A 14 -12.45 6.48 2.12
CA ILE A 14 -11.39 5.53 2.45
C ILE A 14 -10.02 6.06 2.00
N ALA A 15 -9.94 6.72 0.84
CA ALA A 15 -8.70 7.36 0.39
C ALA A 15 -8.23 8.45 1.38
N PHE A 16 -9.17 9.25 1.90
CA PHE A 16 -8.88 10.24 2.95
C PHE A 16 -8.43 9.60 4.28
N TYR A 17 -9.00 8.46 4.64
CA TYR A 17 -8.51 7.71 5.79
C TYR A 17 -7.06 7.23 5.57
N HIS A 18 -6.75 6.70 4.38
CA HIS A 18 -5.39 6.27 4.04
C HIS A 18 -4.38 7.43 3.91
N SER A 19 -4.83 8.66 3.63
CA SER A 19 -3.97 9.84 3.64
C SER A 19 -3.67 10.38 5.05
N GLY A 20 -4.25 9.78 6.09
CA GLY A 20 -3.96 10.07 7.49
C GLY A 20 -5.08 10.83 8.24
N GLN A 21 -6.24 11.08 7.62
CA GLN A 21 -7.36 11.68 8.33
C GLN A 21 -8.02 10.68 9.29
N SER A 22 -8.34 11.13 10.49
CA SER A 22 -9.01 10.29 11.49
C SER A 22 -10.48 10.05 11.15
N VAL A 23 -11.01 8.88 11.51
CA VAL A 23 -12.43 8.53 11.32
C VAL A 23 -13.35 9.55 12.01
N THR A 24 -12.96 10.07 13.18
CA THR A 24 -13.72 11.09 13.91
C THR A 24 -13.82 12.40 13.14
N GLN A 25 -12.75 12.80 12.44
CA GLN A 25 -12.75 13.99 11.60
C GLN A 25 -13.64 13.80 10.37
N LEU A 26 -13.46 12.68 9.66
CA LEU A 26 -14.28 12.33 8.49
C LEU A 26 -15.76 12.20 8.84
N SER A 27 -16.06 11.67 10.02
CA SER A 27 -17.43 11.55 10.52
C SER A 27 -18.11 12.90 10.67
N LYS A 28 -17.41 13.89 11.23
CA LYS A 28 -17.92 15.25 11.43
C LYS A 28 -18.04 16.02 10.12
N GLU A 29 -17.05 15.89 9.23
CA GLU A 29 -16.97 16.64 7.98
C GLU A 29 -18.02 16.18 6.96
N TYR A 30 -18.26 14.87 6.89
CA TYR A 30 -19.14 14.26 5.88
C TYR A 30 -20.51 13.79 6.43
N ASP A 31 -20.82 14.07 7.70
CA ASP A 31 -22.04 13.62 8.41
C ASP A 31 -22.27 12.09 8.29
N VAL A 32 -21.18 11.33 8.40
CA VAL A 32 -21.22 9.86 8.34
C VAL A 32 -20.94 9.31 9.73
N ALA A 33 -21.76 8.37 10.20
CA ALA A 33 -21.51 7.74 11.49
C ALA A 33 -20.15 7.01 11.51
N PRO A 34 -19.31 7.16 12.57
CA PRO A 34 -17.98 6.54 12.64
C PRO A 34 -18.02 5.02 12.41
N ALA A 35 -19.02 4.34 12.98
CA ALA A 35 -19.23 2.90 12.80
C ALA A 35 -19.44 2.50 11.34
N THR A 36 -20.05 3.36 10.53
CA THR A 36 -20.24 3.12 9.09
C THR A 36 -18.92 3.22 8.34
N ILE A 37 -18.09 4.20 8.70
CA ILE A 37 -16.75 4.40 8.11
C ILE A 37 -15.86 3.19 8.43
N TYR A 38 -15.81 2.75 9.70
CA TYR A 38 -15.06 1.54 10.09
C TYR A 38 -15.52 0.30 9.32
N LYS A 39 -16.82 0.15 9.10
CA LYS A 39 -17.37 -0.95 8.31
C LYS A 39 -16.90 -0.90 6.84
N TRP A 40 -16.78 0.29 6.25
CA TRP A 40 -16.25 0.44 4.90
C TRP A 40 -14.75 0.16 4.85
N ILE A 41 -13.97 0.62 5.84
CA ILE A 41 -12.55 0.31 5.94
C ILE A 41 -12.33 -1.21 5.98
N ASP A 42 -13.08 -1.96 6.80
CA ASP A 42 -12.97 -3.43 6.87
C ASP A 42 -13.32 -4.10 5.53
N LEU A 43 -14.40 -3.66 4.86
CA LEU A 43 -14.83 -4.21 3.57
C LEU A 43 -13.80 -3.98 2.47
N TYR A 44 -13.20 -2.79 2.41
CA TYR A 44 -12.24 -2.44 1.36
C TYR A 44 -10.81 -2.89 1.68
N SER A 45 -10.45 -3.05 2.96
CA SER A 45 -9.19 -3.69 3.37
C SER A 45 -9.11 -5.13 2.85
N LYS A 46 -10.20 -5.90 2.99
CA LYS A 46 -10.30 -7.27 2.46
C LYS A 46 -10.27 -7.34 0.94
N SER A 47 -10.75 -6.28 0.27
CA SER A 47 -10.71 -6.20 -1.19
C SER A 47 -9.31 -5.86 -1.73
N ASN A 48 -8.51 -5.10 -0.98
CA ASN A 48 -7.14 -4.74 -1.36
C ASN A 48 -6.13 -5.89 -1.19
N GLU A 49 -6.39 -6.85 -0.29
CA GLU A 49 -5.57 -8.09 -0.24
C GLU A 49 -5.77 -8.98 -1.48
N ILE A 50 -6.85 -8.78 -2.24
CA ILE A 50 -7.17 -9.53 -3.46
C ILE A 50 -6.64 -8.80 -4.71
N SER A 51 -6.35 -7.49 -4.64
CA SER A 51 -6.00 -6.67 -5.81
C SER A 51 -4.51 -6.66 -6.17
N VAL A 52 -3.61 -6.95 -5.23
CA VAL A 52 -2.23 -7.32 -5.60
C VAL A 52 -2.27 -8.75 -6.11
N SER A 53 -2.34 -8.89 -7.43
CA SER A 53 -2.26 -10.20 -8.06
C SER A 53 -1.03 -10.92 -7.52
N LYS A 54 -1.19 -12.17 -7.08
CA LYS A 54 -0.06 -13.00 -6.63
C LYS A 54 1.06 -13.03 -7.67
N ALA A 55 0.73 -12.84 -8.95
CA ALA A 55 1.67 -12.70 -10.05
C ALA A 55 2.56 -11.46 -9.90
N ASP A 56 1.97 -10.29 -9.63
CA ASP A 56 2.70 -9.01 -9.48
C ASP A 56 3.61 -9.07 -8.25
N PHE A 57 3.15 -9.66 -7.15
CA PHE A 57 3.98 -9.88 -5.97
C PHE A 57 5.18 -10.80 -6.26
N LEU A 58 4.96 -11.88 -7.02
CA LEU A 58 6.02 -12.81 -7.40
C LEU A 58 7.02 -12.16 -8.37
N GLU A 59 6.52 -11.35 -9.31
CA GLU A 59 7.36 -10.59 -10.23
C GLU A 59 8.21 -9.57 -9.48
N LEU A 60 7.61 -8.79 -8.58
CA LEU A 60 8.34 -7.82 -7.76
C LEU A 60 9.42 -8.50 -6.91
N LYS A 61 9.13 -9.68 -6.36
CA LYS A 61 10.12 -10.48 -5.61
C LYS A 61 11.29 -10.94 -6.48
N ARG A 62 11.03 -11.31 -7.75
CA ARG A 62 12.10 -11.67 -8.70
C ARG A 62 12.97 -10.47 -9.06
N GLN A 63 12.36 -9.32 -9.32
CA GLN A 63 13.09 -8.09 -9.62
C GLN A 63 13.99 -7.67 -8.42
N LEU A 64 13.46 -7.76 -7.20
CA LEU A 64 14.22 -7.51 -5.97
C LEU A 64 15.44 -8.44 -5.83
N ALA A 65 15.27 -9.74 -6.12
CA ALA A 65 16.37 -10.70 -6.07
C ALA A 65 17.47 -10.35 -7.07
N LYS A 66 17.09 -10.02 -8.32
CA LYS A 66 18.03 -9.64 -9.38
C LYS A 66 18.83 -8.39 -9.02
N VAL A 67 18.16 -7.32 -8.58
CA VAL A 67 18.83 -6.07 -8.21
C VAL A 67 19.77 -6.28 -7.02
N LYS A 68 19.39 -7.13 -6.06
CA LYS A 68 20.24 -7.47 -4.92
C LYS A 68 21.51 -8.21 -5.35
N GLU A 69 21.39 -9.14 -6.29
CA GLU A 69 22.53 -9.86 -6.85
C GLU A 69 23.47 -8.93 -7.62
N GLU A 70 22.94 -8.06 -8.49
CA GLU A 70 23.73 -7.07 -9.22
C GLU A 70 24.50 -6.14 -8.27
N ARG A 71 23.85 -5.69 -7.19
CA ARG A 71 24.48 -4.89 -6.14
C ARG A 71 25.61 -5.66 -5.46
N ASP A 72 25.41 -6.93 -5.16
CA ASP A 72 26.41 -7.76 -4.48
C ASP A 72 27.62 -8.04 -5.37
N ILE A 73 27.41 -8.28 -6.67
CA ILE A 73 28.49 -8.38 -7.64
C ILE A 73 29.25 -7.06 -7.70
N LEU A 74 28.56 -5.93 -7.83
CA LEU A 74 29.20 -4.61 -7.90
C LEU A 74 30.04 -4.32 -6.65
N LYS A 75 29.52 -4.65 -5.46
CA LYS A 75 30.28 -4.53 -4.20
C LYS A 75 31.55 -5.39 -4.21
N LYS A 76 31.45 -6.66 -4.60
CA LYS A 76 32.61 -7.56 -4.68
C LYS A 76 33.67 -7.03 -5.65
N VAL A 77 33.23 -6.55 -6.81
CA VAL A 77 34.12 -5.95 -7.82
C VAL A 77 34.84 -4.73 -7.25
N LEU A 78 34.10 -3.81 -6.61
CA LEU A 78 34.70 -2.63 -5.96
C LEU A 78 35.72 -3.02 -4.88
N THR A 79 35.44 -4.03 -4.05
CA THR A 79 36.39 -4.53 -3.05
C THR A 79 37.68 -5.04 -3.72
N ILE A 80 37.56 -5.90 -4.74
CA ILE A 80 38.72 -6.43 -5.48
C ILE A 80 39.54 -5.28 -6.11
N PHE A 81 38.88 -4.28 -6.70
CA PHE A 81 39.56 -3.12 -7.27
C PHE A 81 40.25 -2.26 -6.21
N ALA A 82 39.64 -2.08 -5.04
CA ALA A 82 40.25 -1.35 -3.93
C ALA A 82 41.48 -2.09 -3.36
N GLU A 83 41.42 -3.42 -3.27
CA GLU A 83 42.54 -4.26 -2.82
C GLU A 83 43.70 -4.28 -3.82
N LYS A 84 43.41 -4.28 -5.14
CA LYS A 84 44.43 -4.23 -6.21
C LYS A 84 45.16 -2.89 -6.34
N LYS A 85 44.62 -1.81 -5.77
CA LYS A 85 45.18 -0.45 -5.86
C LYS A 85 46.15 -0.13 -4.71
N LYS A 86 46.38 -1.09 -3.82
CA LYS A 86 47.35 -1.05 -2.71
C LYS A 86 48.62 -1.78 -3.12
#